data_AF-A0A3L7ULG2-F1
#
_entry.id   AF-A0A3L7ULG2-F1
#
_cell.length_a   1.000
_cell.length_b   1.000
_cell.length_c   1.000
_cell.angle_alpha   90.00
_cell.angle_beta   90.00
_cell.angle_gamma   90.00
#
_symmetry.space_group_name_H-M   'P 1'
#
loop_
_entity.id
_entity.type
_entity.pdbx_description
1 polymer ?
#
loop_
_entity_poly.entity_id
_entity_poly.type
_entity_poly.pdbx_seq_one_letter_code
_entity_poly.pdbx_strand_id
1 'polypeptide(L)' 'MPGVWHTSSFADHILYLLFSVLEQHRTTKKKKPFDAVAREAVDRIDFEDQEYLREHLYEISLKVKAELDKDDE' A
#
# COMPACT_ATOMS: atom_id res chain seq x y z
N MET A 1 -25.41 7.99 -7.74
CA MET A 1 -24.05 7.61 -8.16
C MET A 1 -23.15 8.79 -7.86
N PRO A 2 -22.14 8.69 -6.97
CA PRO A 2 -21.18 9.76 -6.82
C PRO A 2 -20.43 9.90 -8.16
N GLY A 3 -20.44 11.12 -8.71
CA GLY A 3 -20.02 11.41 -10.07
C GLY A 3 -18.52 11.23 -10.28
N VAL A 4 -18.20 10.59 -11.41
CA VAL A 4 -17.09 10.91 -12.30
C VAL A 4 -15.81 11.40 -11.59
N TRP A 5 -15.06 10.47 -11.00
CA TRP A 5 -13.61 10.65 -10.81
C TRP A 5 -12.93 10.29 -12.14
N HIS A 6 -13.08 11.17 -13.14
CA HIS A 6 -12.21 11.10 -14.31
C HIS A 6 -10.93 11.85 -14.00
N THR A 7 -10.13 11.24 -13.14
CA THR A 7 -8.69 11.47 -13.12
C THR A 7 -8.07 10.09 -13.02
N SER A 8 -7.32 9.69 -14.04
CA SER A 8 -6.21 8.77 -13.85
C SER A 8 -5.16 9.51 -13.01
N SER A 9 -5.49 9.75 -11.74
CA SER A 9 -4.71 10.59 -10.84
C SER A 9 -3.56 9.76 -10.28
N PHE A 10 -2.39 10.37 -10.18
CA PHE A 10 -1.28 9.82 -9.40
C PHE A 10 -1.72 9.34 -8.01
N ALA A 11 -2.69 10.03 -7.38
CA ALA A 11 -3.26 9.61 -6.11
C ALA A 11 -4.01 8.27 -6.20
N ASP A 12 -4.80 8.04 -7.24
CA ASP A 12 -5.52 6.76 -7.43
C ASP A 12 -4.53 5.62 -7.68
N HIS A 13 -3.44 5.90 -8.39
CA HIS A 13 -2.36 4.94 -8.59
C HIS A 13 -1.68 4.59 -7.25
N ILE A 14 -1.31 5.58 -6.44
CA ILE A 14 -0.72 5.33 -5.12
C ILE A 14 -1.71 4.59 -4.19
N LEU A 15 -2.99 4.95 -4.20
CA LEU A 15 -4.03 4.25 -3.42
C LEU A 15 -4.19 2.80 -3.87
N TYR A 16 -4.17 2.53 -5.18
CA TYR A 16 -4.20 1.17 -5.72
C TYR A 16 -3.01 0.34 -5.23
N LEU A 17 -1.80 0.90 -5.24
CA LEU A 17 -0.61 0.22 -4.74
C LEU A 17 -0.69 -0.02 -3.22
N LEU A 18 -1.11 0.97 -2.44
CA LEU A 18 -1.30 0.83 -0.99
C LEU A 18 -2.33 -0.23 -0.63
N PHE A 19 -3.47 -0.26 -1.30
CA PHE A 19 -4.48 -1.29 -1.06
C PHE A 19 -3.99 -2.69 -1.43
N SER A 20 -3.17 -2.82 -2.46
CA SER A 20 -2.54 -4.10 -2.82
C SER A 20 -1.62 -4.61 -1.71
N VAL A 21 -0.85 -3.73 -1.08
CA VAL A 21 0.00 -4.07 0.08
C VAL A 21 -0.84 -4.53 1.28
N LEU A 22 -1.89 -3.77 1.62
CA LEU A 22 -2.78 -4.09 2.74
C LEU A 22 -3.53 -5.42 2.52
N GLU A 23 -3.98 -5.67 1.29
CA GLU A 23 -4.68 -6.90 0.91
C GLU A 23 -3.74 -8.11 0.97
N GLN A 24 -2.47 -7.96 0.57
CA GLN A 24 -1.47 -9.01 0.71
C GLN A 24 -1.27 -9.38 2.18
N HIS A 25 -1.28 -8.41 3.10
CA HIS A 25 -1.25 -8.71 4.54
C HIS A 25 -2.51 -9.44 5.02
N ARG A 26 -3.70 -8.98 4.61
CA ARG A 26 -4.98 -9.62 4.97
C ARG A 26 -5.05 -11.08 4.54
N THR A 27 -4.51 -11.39 3.37
CA THR A 27 -4.53 -12.74 2.76
C THR A 27 -3.36 -13.62 3.21
N THR A 28 -2.23 -13.04 3.59
CA THR A 28 -1.12 -13.77 4.19
C THR A 28 -1.53 -14.25 5.58
N LYS A 29 -1.58 -15.58 5.78
CA LYS A 29 -1.83 -16.19 7.10
C LYS A 29 -0.94 -15.49 8.14
N LYS A 30 -1.53 -15.06 9.29
CA LYS A 30 -1.04 -14.24 10.43
C LYS A 30 0.37 -14.52 11.02
N LYS A 31 1.32 -15.07 10.27
CA LYS A 31 2.64 -15.51 10.72
C LYS A 31 3.75 -14.52 10.39
N LYS A 32 3.52 -13.55 9.51
CA LYS A 32 4.50 -12.52 9.17
C LYS A 32 4.08 -11.15 9.71
N PRO A 33 5.00 -10.38 10.29
CA PRO A 33 4.73 -9.01 10.70
C PRO A 33 4.45 -8.14 9.46
N PHE A 34 3.68 -7.06 9.64
CA PHE A 34 3.18 -6.25 8.52
C PHE A 34 4.29 -5.63 7.69
N ASP A 35 5.35 -5.15 8.31
CA ASP A 35 6.54 -4.58 7.67
C ASP A 35 7.19 -5.55 6.67
N ALA A 36 7.37 -6.81 7.07
CA ALA A 36 7.91 -7.83 6.18
C ALA A 36 6.98 -8.10 4.99
N VAL A 37 5.66 -8.13 5.23
CA VAL A 37 4.68 -8.30 4.14
C VAL A 37 4.65 -7.10 3.20
N ALA A 38 4.71 -5.88 3.76
CA ALA A 38 4.74 -4.65 3.00
C ALA A 38 5.99 -4.57 2.13
N ARG A 39 7.16 -4.96 2.65
CA ARG A 39 8.38 -5.01 1.87
C ARG A 39 8.28 -6.01 0.72
N GLU A 40 7.81 -7.23 1.00
CA GLU A 40 7.60 -8.26 -0.03
C GLU A 40 6.57 -7.83 -1.11
N ALA A 41 5.54 -7.09 -0.73
CA ALA A 41 4.52 -6.59 -1.66
C ALA A 41 5.10 -5.48 -2.55
N VAL A 42 5.80 -4.52 -1.94
CA VAL A 42 6.46 -3.41 -2.65
C VAL A 42 7.52 -3.93 -3.60
N ASP A 43 8.34 -4.90 -3.19
CA ASP A 43 9.43 -5.42 -4.01
C ASP A 43 8.97 -6.20 -5.25
N ARG A 44 7.70 -6.60 -5.31
CA ARG A 44 7.09 -7.28 -6.47
C ARG A 44 6.52 -6.32 -7.51
N ILE A 45 6.38 -5.04 -7.18
CA ILE A 45 5.88 -4.04 -8.12
C ILE A 45 7.01 -3.69 -9.09
N ASP A 46 6.70 -3.73 -10.38
CA ASP A 46 7.56 -3.15 -11.41
C ASP A 46 7.30 -1.64 -11.44
N PHE A 47 8.28 -0.87 -10.98
CA PHE A 47 8.19 0.59 -10.92
C PHE A 47 8.68 1.26 -12.21
N GLU A 48 9.22 0.51 -13.18
CA GLU A 48 9.85 1.06 -14.40
C GLU A 48 10.81 2.22 -14.04
N ASP A 49 10.55 3.43 -14.56
CA ASP A 49 11.38 4.63 -14.31
C ASP A 49 11.09 5.31 -12.95
N GLN A 50 10.16 4.78 -12.15
CA GLN A 50 9.64 5.39 -10.92
C GLN A 50 10.17 4.71 -9.65
N GLU A 51 11.39 4.16 -9.69
CA GLU A 51 12.01 3.43 -8.58
C GLU A 51 12.04 4.22 -7.26
N TYR A 52 12.06 5.56 -7.33
CA TYR A 52 11.95 6.43 -6.14
C TYR A 52 10.67 6.20 -5.34
N LEU A 53 9.58 5.74 -5.97
CA LEU A 53 8.32 5.43 -5.30
C LEU A 53 8.38 4.19 -4.43
N ARG A 54 9.35 3.28 -4.64
CA ARG A 54 9.46 2.03 -3.88
C ARG A 54 9.55 2.30 -2.38
N GLU A 55 10.55 3.08 -1.97
CA GLU A 55 10.75 3.39 -0.55
C GLU A 55 9.63 4.28 0.00
N HIS A 56 9.12 5.23 -0.78
CA HIS A 56 7.99 6.05 -0.36
C HIS A 56 6.72 5.23 -0.11
N LEU A 57 6.40 4.30 -1.00
CA LEU A 57 5.25 3.42 -0.87
C LEU A 57 5.37 2.52 0.35
N TYR A 58 6.57 1.98 0.60
CA TYR A 58 6.86 1.20 1.80
C TYR A 58 6.62 2.03 3.08
N GLU A 59 7.24 3.22 3.19
CA GLU A 59 7.07 4.08 4.37
C GLU A 59 5.63 4.53 4.59
N ILE A 60 4.91 4.89 3.52
CA ILE A 60 3.49 5.28 3.61
C ILE A 60 2.66 4.09 4.08
N SER A 61 2.92 2.87 3.58
CA SER A 61 2.21 1.67 3.99
C SER A 61 2.34 1.43 5.51
N LEU A 62 3.54 1.60 6.06
CA LEU A 62 3.78 1.47 7.51
C LEU A 62 3.02 2.53 8.31
N LYS A 63 3.07 3.80 7.89
CA LYS A 63 2.37 4.90 8.57
C LYS A 63 0.87 4.69 8.56
N VAL A 64 0.30 4.31 7.41
CA VAL A 64 -1.14 4.01 7.29
C VAL A 64 -1.54 2.86 8.21
N LYS A 65 -0.76 1.77 8.24
CA LYS A 65 -1.04 0.66 9.17
C LYS A 65 -1.02 1.11 10.63
N ALA A 66 -0.04 1.92 11.02
CA ALA A 66 0.08 2.43 12.37
C ALA A 66 -1.11 3.34 12.76
N GLU A 67 -1.64 4.14 11.84
CA GLU A 67 -2.86 4.92 12.10
C GLU A 67 -4.10 4.02 12.22
N LEU A 68 -4.25 3.02 11.34
CA LEU A 68 -5.37 2.07 11.40
C LEU A 68 -5.38 1.27 12.72
N ASP A 69 -4.20 0.93 13.24
CA ASP A 69 -4.09 0.21 14.52
C ASP A 69 -4.47 1.05 15.73
N LYS A 70 -4.38 2.40 15.65
CA LYS A 70 -4.85 3.28 16.73
C LYS A 70 -6.37 3.37 16.80
N ASP A 71 -7.04 3.26 15.66
CA ASP A 71 -8.51 3.35 15.58
C ASP A 71 -9.19 2.04 16.02
N ASP A 72 -8.45 0.94 16.10
CA ASP A 72 -8.92 -0.39 16.55
C ASP A 72 -8.73 -0.64 18.07
N GLU A 73 -8.15 0.31 18.82
CA GLU A 73 -7.99 0.30 20.30
C GLU A 73 -9.13 1.03 21.05
#